data_AF-A0A5E4AU53-F1
#
_entry.id   AF-A0A5E4AU53-F1
#
_cell.length_a   1.000
_cell.length_b   1.000
_cell.length_c   1.000
_cell.angle_alpha   90.00
_cell.angle_beta   90.00
_cell.angle_gamma   90.00
#
_symmetry.space_group_name_H-M   'P 1'
#
loop_
_entity.id
_entity.type
_entity.pdbx_description
1 polymer ?
#
loop_
_entity_poly.entity_id
_entity_poly.type
_entity_poly.pdbx_seq_one_letter_code
_entity_poly.pdbx_strand_id
1 'polypeptide(L)'
;MAEAAADVNGDVSEEAEDAEGLALDDSGIYQQVTNLLDIMDSESAKTDMAGAGLDMRKTLASVIITEKATAEPSMVICALTRCLKVPEVGPPRPAHLF
;
A
#
# COMPACT_ATOMS: atom_id res chain seq x y z
N MET A 1 14.61 -2.03 55.90
CA MET A 1 15.14 -1.83 54.54
C MET A 1 15.15 -3.21 53.92
N ALA A 2 14.16 -3.51 53.07
CA ALA A 2 13.96 -4.84 52.52
C ALA A 2 14.46 -4.82 51.07
N GLU A 3 15.48 -5.62 50.78
CA GLU A 3 15.94 -5.86 49.42
C GLU A 3 15.08 -6.99 48.83
N ALA A 4 14.50 -6.75 47.66
CA ALA A 4 13.74 -7.73 46.90
C ALA A 4 14.52 -8.11 45.65
N ALA A 5 14.66 -9.42 45.46
CA ALA A 5 15.48 -10.08 44.46
C ALA A 5 15.08 -9.73 43.03
N ALA A 6 16.09 -9.62 42.17
CA ALA A 6 15.94 -9.72 40.73
C ALA A 6 15.46 -11.13 40.36
N ASP A 7 14.40 -11.21 39.57
CA ASP A 7 14.06 -12.40 38.80
C ASP A 7 13.92 -11.99 37.34
N VAL A 8 14.80 -12.55 36.51
CA VAL A 8 14.82 -12.38 35.06
C VAL A 8 14.47 -13.75 34.49
N ASN A 9 13.26 -13.89 33.97
CA ASN A 9 12.88 -14.94 33.03
C ASN A 9 11.49 -14.54 32.49
N GLY A 10 11.33 -14.16 31.23
CA GLY A 10 11.52 -15.05 30.11
C GLY A 10 10.14 -15.33 29.54
N ASP A 11 9.64 -14.41 28.74
CA ASP A 11 8.70 -14.74 27.66
C ASP A 11 8.86 -13.69 26.55
N VAL A 12 9.75 -14.01 25.62
CA VAL A 12 9.67 -13.45 24.27
C VAL A 12 8.41 -14.06 23.67
N SER A 13 7.30 -13.35 23.83
CA SER A 13 6.06 -13.67 23.12
C SER A 13 6.24 -13.19 21.67
N GLU A 14 6.96 -13.99 20.90
CA GLU A 14 7.10 -13.95 19.45
C GLU A 14 5.79 -14.33 18.76
N GLU A 15 4.64 -13.76 19.13
CA GLU A 15 3.37 -14.03 18.43
C GLU A 15 2.53 -12.77 18.31
N ALA A 16 2.79 -12.02 17.25
CA ALA A 16 1.78 -11.23 16.55
C ALA A 16 2.20 -11.00 15.09
N GLU A 17 2.56 -12.08 14.39
CA GLU A 17 2.41 -12.17 12.92
C GLU A 17 0.91 -12.33 12.61
N ASP A 18 0.09 -11.42 13.13
CA ASP A 18 -1.31 -11.23 12.75
C ASP A 18 -1.58 -9.74 12.64
N ALA A 19 -0.75 -9.08 11.83
CA ALA A 19 -1.08 -7.80 11.24
C ALA A 19 -1.85 -7.99 9.92
N GLU A 20 -2.49 -9.16 9.70
CA GLU A 20 -3.59 -9.34 8.73
C GLU A 20 -4.92 -8.79 9.29
N GLY A 21 -4.84 -7.85 10.24
CA GLY A 21 -5.98 -7.11 10.80
C GLY A 21 -6.13 -5.67 10.30
N LEU A 22 -5.36 -5.20 9.31
CA LEU A 22 -5.59 -3.87 8.72
C LEU A 22 -6.77 -3.90 7.73
N ALA A 23 -7.94 -4.34 8.18
CA ALA A 23 -9.19 -3.86 7.62
C ALA A 23 -9.43 -2.43 8.12
N LEU A 24 -8.49 -1.52 7.84
CA LEU A 24 -8.85 -0.13 7.68
C LEU A 24 -9.89 -0.12 6.57
N ASP A 25 -11.01 0.57 6.74
CA ASP A 25 -11.95 0.87 5.65
C ASP A 25 -11.28 1.87 4.69
N ASP A 26 -10.19 1.40 4.10
CA ASP A 26 -9.28 2.11 3.21
C ASP A 26 -9.57 1.75 1.76
N SER A 27 -10.66 1.00 1.52
CA SER A 27 -11.12 0.58 0.20
C SER A 27 -11.26 1.77 -0.76
N GLY A 28 -11.80 2.90 -0.28
CA GLY A 28 -11.94 4.13 -1.05
C GLY A 28 -10.60 4.81 -1.37
N ILE A 29 -9.70 4.91 -0.39
CA ILE A 29 -8.37 5.54 -0.58
C ILE A 29 -7.49 4.66 -1.47
N TYR A 30 -7.51 3.34 -1.23
CA TYR A 30 -6.82 2.36 -2.06
C TYR A 30 -7.27 2.46 -3.51
N GLN A 31 -8.58 2.33 -3.77
CA GLN A 31 -9.10 2.40 -5.13
C GLN A 31 -8.76 3.72 -5.80
N GLN A 32 -8.82 4.83 -5.07
CA GLN A 32 -8.47 6.13 -5.60
C GLN A 32 -6.97 6.23 -5.94
N VAL A 33 -6.08 5.78 -5.06
CA VAL A 33 -4.63 5.75 -5.32
C VAL A 33 -4.33 4.86 -6.52
N THR A 34 -4.92 3.67 -6.60
CA THR A 34 -4.80 2.76 -7.75
C THR A 34 -5.23 3.45 -9.04
N ASN A 35 -6.39 4.11 -9.06
CA ASN A 35 -6.88 4.80 -10.25
C ASN A 35 -5.95 5.94 -10.69
N LEU A 36 -5.33 6.66 -9.75
CA LEU A 36 -4.39 7.73 -10.05
C LEU A 36 -3.07 7.19 -10.60
N LEU A 37 -2.58 6.05 -10.06
CA LEU A 37 -1.41 5.35 -10.58
C LEU A 37 -1.67 4.82 -12.00
N ASP A 38 -2.84 4.27 -12.28
CA ASP A 38 -3.24 3.85 -13.63
C ASP A 38 -3.21 5.03 -14.63
N ILE A 39 -3.66 6.22 -14.21
CA ILE A 39 -3.56 7.43 -15.06
C ILE A 39 -2.10 7.79 -15.33
N MET A 40 -1.22 7.66 -14.32
CA MET A 40 0.20 7.93 -14.47
C MET A 40 0.91 6.93 -15.38
N ASP A 41 0.54 5.65 -15.31
CA ASP A 41 1.12 4.57 -16.13
C ASP A 41 0.54 4.53 -17.55
N SER A 42 -0.74 4.92 -17.71
CA SER A 42 -1.42 4.93 -19.00
C SER A 42 -0.67 5.77 -20.05
N GLU A 43 -0.70 5.35 -21.31
CA GLU A 43 -0.12 6.15 -22.38
C GLU A 43 -0.80 7.52 -22.42
N SER A 44 0.02 8.58 -22.57
CA SER A 44 -0.51 9.92 -22.77
C SER A 44 -1.40 9.89 -24.01
N ALA A 45 -2.67 10.26 -23.86
CA ALA A 45 -3.52 10.46 -25.01
C ALA A 45 -2.82 11.49 -25.91
N LYS A 46 -2.71 11.17 -27.21
CA LYS A 46 -2.29 12.12 -28.25
C LYS A 46 -3.38 13.19 -28.35
N THR A 47 -3.41 14.12 -27.41
CA THR A 47 -4.18 15.35 -27.59
C THR A 47 -3.41 16.19 -28.58
N ASP A 48 -4.02 16.38 -29.74
CA ASP A 48 -3.57 17.20 -30.88
C ASP A 48 -3.51 18.70 -30.51
N MET A 49 -2.67 19.03 -29.53
CA MET A 49 -2.28 20.39 -29.20
C MET A 49 -0.77 20.41 -29.10
N ALA A 50 -0.17 20.85 -30.20
CA ALA A 50 1.22 21.21 -30.40
C ALA A 50 2.09 21.34 -29.13
N GLY A 51 3.09 20.47 -29.04
CA GLY A 51 4.24 20.62 -28.15
C GLY A 51 4.44 19.41 -27.27
N ALA A 52 5.70 19.10 -26.97
CA ALA A 52 6.12 18.14 -25.94
C ALA A 52 5.72 18.64 -24.54
N GLY A 53 4.42 18.85 -24.33
CA GLY A 53 3.82 19.38 -23.13
C GLY A 53 3.63 18.26 -22.13
N LEU A 54 4.12 18.50 -20.92
CA LEU A 54 3.81 17.76 -19.71
C LEU A 54 2.36 17.23 -19.74
N ASP A 55 2.16 15.91 -19.64
CA ASP A 55 0.81 15.34 -19.58
C ASP A 55 0.12 15.89 -18.32
N MET A 56 -0.83 16.81 -18.53
CA MET A 56 -1.53 17.49 -17.45
C MET A 56 -2.29 16.51 -16.56
N ARG A 57 -2.80 15.40 -17.12
CA ARG A 57 -3.54 14.40 -16.34
C ARG A 57 -2.60 13.65 -15.41
N LYS A 58 -1.42 13.26 -15.90
CA LYS A 58 -0.38 12.63 -15.06
C LYS A 58 0.13 13.58 -13.98
N THR A 59 0.28 14.86 -14.32
CA THR A 59 0.69 15.89 -13.38
C THR A 59 -0.32 16.09 -12.26
N LEU A 60 -1.60 16.23 -12.62
CA LEU A 60 -2.68 16.36 -11.63
C LEU A 60 -2.77 15.10 -10.75
N ALA A 61 -2.62 13.91 -11.32
CA ALA A 61 -2.62 12.68 -10.55
C ALA A 61 -1.51 12.65 -9.48
N SER A 62 -0.29 13.05 -9.84
CA SER A 62 0.83 13.17 -8.91
C SER A 62 0.58 14.19 -7.79
N VAL A 63 0.03 15.36 -8.13
CA VAL A 63 -0.33 16.40 -7.15
C VAL A 63 -1.38 15.87 -6.17
N ILE A 64 -2.43 15.21 -6.65
CA ILE A 64 -3.50 14.66 -5.81
C ILE A 64 -2.97 13.60 -4.86
N ILE A 65 -2.09 12.70 -5.31
CA ILE A 65 -1.44 11.70 -4.44
C ILE A 65 -0.63 12.42 -3.36
N THR A 66 0.13 13.46 -3.73
CA THR A 66 0.95 14.22 -2.78
C THR A 66 0.10 14.94 -1.74
N GLU A 67 -0.95 15.65 -2.16
CA GLU A 67 -1.89 16.32 -1.25
C GLU A 67 -2.53 15.30 -0.29
N LYS A 68 -2.95 14.14 -0.79
CA LYS A 68 -3.47 13.07 0.06
C LYS A 68 -2.43 12.52 1.02
N ALA A 69 -1.18 12.36 0.59
CA ALA A 69 -0.10 11.92 1.46
C ALA A 69 0.19 12.96 2.56
N THR A 70 -0.05 14.25 2.32
CA THR A 70 0.07 15.27 3.37
C THR A 70 -1.08 15.23 4.38
N ALA A 71 -2.30 14.86 3.95
CA ALA A 71 -3.47 14.79 4.81
C ALA A 71 -3.57 13.47 5.58
N GLU A 72 -3.33 12.34 4.91
CA GLU A 72 -3.52 10.97 5.42
C GLU A 72 -2.30 10.09 5.07
N PRO A 73 -1.10 10.41 5.59
CA PRO A 73 0.15 9.76 5.17
C PRO A 73 0.13 8.24 5.34
N SER A 74 -0.36 7.75 6.49
CA SER A 74 -0.42 6.31 6.77
C SER A 74 -1.34 5.58 5.79
N MET A 75 -2.48 6.17 5.45
CA MET A 75 -3.47 5.57 4.54
C MET A 75 -2.91 5.46 3.13
N VAL A 76 -2.26 6.52 2.65
CA VAL A 76 -1.64 6.55 1.33
C VAL A 76 -0.46 5.58 1.26
N ILE A 77 0.39 5.49 2.29
CA ILE A 77 1.50 4.53 2.32
C ILE A 77 0.98 3.09 2.33
N CYS A 78 -0.05 2.77 3.11
CA CYS A 78 -0.68 1.45 3.11
C CYS A 78 -1.28 1.10 1.74
N ALA A 79 -1.95 2.07 1.09
CA ALA A 79 -2.49 1.89 -0.26
C ALA A 79 -1.39 1.64 -1.29
N LEU A 80 -0.33 2.46 -1.30
CA LEU A 80 0.81 2.32 -2.21
C LEU A 80 1.53 0.97 -2.00
N THR A 81 1.73 0.56 -0.75
CA THR A 81 2.33 -0.75 -0.42
C THR A 81 1.52 -1.89 -1.01
N ARG A 82 0.18 -1.83 -0.95
CA ARG A 82 -0.70 -2.82 -1.58
C ARG A 82 -0.64 -2.79 -3.11
N CYS A 83 -0.53 -1.61 -3.73
CA CYS A 83 -0.38 -1.50 -5.18
C CYS A 83 0.93 -2.15 -5.69
N LEU A 84 1.97 -2.17 -4.85
CA LEU A 84 3.28 -2.75 -5.16
C LEU A 84 3.39 -4.23 -4.80
N LYS A 85 2.47 -4.78 -3.98
CA LYS A 85 2.46 -6.21 -3.67
C LYS A 85 2.14 -7.00 -4.93
N VAL A 86 3.15 -7.68 -5.47
CA VAL A 86 2.96 -8.73 -6.47
C VAL A 86 2.18 -9.85 -5.79
N PRO A 87 1.07 -10.34 -6.36
CA PRO A 87 0.41 -11.52 -5.81
C PRO A 87 1.42 -12.67 -5.82
N GLU A 88 1.82 -13.12 -4.63
CA GLU A 88 2.67 -14.28 -4.48
C GLU A 88 1.96 -15.46 -5.13
N VAL A 89 2.50 -15.92 -6.26
CA VAL A 89 2.03 -17.12 -6.94
C VAL A 89 2.49 -18.29 -6.08
N GLY A 90 1.69 -18.64 -5.07
CA GLY A 90 1.90 -19.86 -4.30
C GLY A 90 1.94 -21.07 -5.23
N PRO A 91 2.70 -22.13 -4.90
CA PRO A 91 2.75 -23.32 -5.73
C PRO A 91 1.32 -23.83 -5.97
N PRO A 92 1.00 -24.28 -7.20
CA PRO A 92 -0.32 -24.79 -7.52
C PRO A 92 -0.71 -25.84 -6.49
N ARG A 93 -1.87 -25.65 -5.84
CA ARG A 93 -2.40 -26.67 -4.92
C ARG A 93 -2.42 -28.00 -5.67
N PRO A 94 -1.85 -29.08 -5.13
CA PRO A 94 -1.91 -30.37 -5.80
C PRO A 94 -3.38 -30.70 -6.01
N ALA A 95 -3.80 -30.80 -7.27
CA ALA A 95 -5.08 -31.35 -7.61
C ALA A 95 -5.08 -32.78 -7.07
N HIS A 96 -5.78 -32.99 -5.96
CA HIS A 96 -6.01 -34.34 -5.45
C HIS A 96 -6.72 -35.11 -6.58
N LEU A 97 -5.97 -36.04 -7.18
CA LEU A 97 -6.51 -37.08 -8.05
C LEU A 97 -7.45 -37.93 -7.19
N PHE A 98 -8.75 -37.80 -7.44
CA PHE A 98 -9.78 -38.75 -6.98
C PHE A 98 -10.36 -39.45 -8.19
#